data_AF-A0A964AAK8-F1
#
_entry.id   AF-A0A964AAK8-F1
#
_cell.length_a   1.000
_cell.length_b   1.000
_cell.length_c   1.000
_cell.angle_alpha   90.00
_cell.angle_beta   90.00
_cell.angle_gamma   90.00
#
_symmetry.space_group_name_H-M   'P 1'
#
loop_
_entity.id
_entity.type
_entity.pdbx_description
1 polymer ?
#
loop_
_entity_poly.entity_id
_entity_poly.type
_entity_poly.pdbx_seq_one_letter_code
_entity_poly.pdbx_strand_id
1 'polypeptide(L)'
;MDEPGSKQTETQDPEAGLVDRTEHLADLALDRMRQQAHLPDVREEASRAAAFLRSMHSSFLWWMLLAYVLTGVAGTLIALGGGLTDWYMHLAMYVVIFSFIIIYLKVHLQARRLVRAFYGLVTLALLGFFAWVLVELVPARLVVIDAEQVLRPDLPLLRVPALALVAVGAALLFHWAVLTRFRHDE
;
A
#
# COMPACT_ATOMS: atom_id res chain seq x y z
N MET A 1 13.30 -18.35 -82.08
CA MET A 1 13.03 -18.84 -80.72
C MET A 1 13.78 -17.90 -79.80
N ASP A 2 13.05 -16.99 -79.15
CA ASP A 2 13.50 -16.25 -77.97
C ASP A 2 12.24 -15.91 -77.18
N GLU A 3 12.17 -16.40 -75.94
CA GLU A 3 11.03 -16.26 -75.04
C GLU A 3 10.93 -14.85 -74.45
N PRO A 4 9.70 -14.39 -74.11
CA PRO A 4 9.46 -13.04 -73.59
C PRO A 4 9.81 -12.94 -72.10
N GLY A 5 10.31 -11.77 -71.71
CA GLY A 5 10.60 -11.43 -70.31
C GLY A 5 9.37 -11.56 -69.40
N SER A 6 9.49 -12.37 -68.35
CA SER A 6 8.54 -12.41 -67.25
C SER A 6 8.76 -11.20 -66.34
N LYS A 7 7.77 -10.33 -66.25
CA LYS A 7 7.68 -9.31 -65.19
C LYS A 7 7.44 -10.05 -63.86
N GLN A 8 8.43 -10.02 -62.96
CA GLN A 8 8.20 -10.36 -61.56
C GLN A 8 7.34 -9.28 -60.93
N THR A 9 6.06 -9.58 -60.73
CA THR A 9 5.18 -8.80 -59.85
C THR A 9 5.59 -9.16 -58.41
N GLU A 10 6.39 -8.30 -57.78
CA GLU A 10 6.62 -8.32 -56.34
C GLU A 10 5.27 -8.08 -55.65
N THR A 11 4.67 -9.14 -55.11
CA THR A 11 3.51 -9.08 -54.25
C THR A 11 3.95 -8.44 -52.94
N GLN A 12 3.94 -7.10 -52.88
CA GLN A 12 4.09 -6.37 -51.63
C GLN A 12 2.90 -6.73 -50.75
N ASP A 13 3.15 -7.52 -49.72
CA ASP A 13 2.14 -7.97 -48.77
C ASP A 13 1.62 -6.76 -47.98
N PRO A 14 0.39 -6.29 -48.22
CA PRO A 14 -0.12 -5.06 -47.62
C PRO A 14 -0.26 -5.16 -46.09
N GLU A 15 -0.30 -6.38 -45.55
CA GLU A 15 -0.37 -6.63 -44.11
C GLU A 15 0.96 -6.35 -43.40
N ALA A 16 2.10 -6.63 -44.02
CA ALA A 16 3.42 -6.31 -43.46
C ALA A 16 3.60 -4.79 -43.28
N GLY A 17 3.15 -4.01 -44.26
CA GLY A 17 3.20 -2.54 -44.17
C GLY A 17 2.20 -1.94 -43.15
N LEU A 18 1.16 -2.68 -42.78
CA LEU A 18 0.22 -2.27 -41.72
C LEU A 18 0.82 -2.50 -40.33
N VAL A 19 1.50 -3.63 -40.12
CA VAL A 19 2.19 -3.93 -38.85
C VAL A 19 3.27 -2.89 -38.57
N ASP A 20 4.15 -2.61 -39.54
CA ASP A 20 5.22 -1.62 -39.40
C ASP A 20 4.67 -0.21 -39.10
N ARG A 21 3.54 0.17 -39.72
CA ARG A 21 2.87 1.44 -39.42
C ARG A 21 2.26 1.47 -38.03
N THR A 22 1.66 0.37 -37.58
CA THR A 22 1.10 0.30 -36.23
C THR A 22 2.17 0.32 -35.15
N GLU A 23 3.30 -0.35 -35.38
CA GLU A 23 4.46 -0.33 -34.48
C GLU A 23 5.07 1.08 -34.41
N HIS A 24 5.26 1.72 -35.57
CA HIS A 24 5.75 3.10 -35.62
C HIS A 24 4.81 4.10 -34.92
N LEU A 25 3.49 3.92 -35.05
CA LEU A 25 2.50 4.75 -34.34
C LEU A 25 2.47 4.47 -32.84
N ALA A 26 2.68 3.22 -32.41
CA ALA A 26 2.80 2.86 -31.01
C ALA A 26 4.06 3.47 -30.38
N ASP A 27 5.19 3.45 -31.07
CA ASP A 27 6.44 4.08 -30.64
C ASP A 27 6.27 5.60 -30.54
N LEU A 28 5.66 6.24 -31.53
CA LEU A 28 5.34 7.67 -31.49
C LEU A 28 4.39 8.02 -30.33
N ALA A 29 3.41 7.17 -30.03
CA ALA A 29 2.52 7.37 -28.89
C ALA A 29 3.26 7.20 -27.55
N LEU A 30 4.14 6.20 -27.44
CA LEU A 30 4.99 5.95 -26.27
C LEU A 30 5.99 7.08 -26.01
N ASP A 31 6.62 7.61 -27.06
CA ASP A 31 7.55 8.74 -26.94
C ASP A 31 6.82 10.03 -26.57
N ARG A 32 5.64 10.26 -27.14
CA ARG A 32 4.81 11.41 -26.78
C ARG A 32 4.30 11.31 -25.35
N MET A 33 3.93 10.10 -24.91
CA MET A 33 3.61 9.81 -23.51
C MET A 33 4.82 10.02 -22.59
N ARG A 34 6.03 9.61 -22.98
CA ARG A 34 7.26 9.85 -22.18
C ARG A 34 7.60 11.33 -22.07
N GLN A 35 7.37 12.11 -23.12
CA GLN A 35 7.63 13.57 -23.11
C GLN A 35 6.58 14.34 -22.30
N GLN A 36 5.34 13.86 -22.23
CA GLN A 36 4.25 14.49 -21.48
C GLN A 36 4.12 13.96 -20.06
N ALA A 37 4.52 12.71 -19.81
CA ALA A 37 4.60 12.14 -18.49
C ALA A 37 5.87 12.69 -17.84
N HIS A 38 5.69 13.73 -17.03
CA HIS A 38 6.58 13.99 -15.90
C HIS A 38 6.48 12.78 -14.97
N LEU A 39 7.19 11.70 -15.31
CA LEU A 39 7.35 10.56 -14.42
C LEU A 39 8.12 11.09 -13.23
N PRO A 40 7.51 11.13 -12.03
CA PRO A 40 8.21 11.58 -10.85
C PRO A 40 9.46 10.73 -10.71
N ASP A 41 10.61 11.39 -10.54
CA ASP A 41 11.87 10.68 -10.39
C ASP A 41 11.78 9.86 -9.09
N VAL A 42 11.56 8.56 -9.24
CA VAL A 42 11.40 7.60 -8.14
C VAL A 42 12.60 7.68 -7.20
N ARG A 43 13.77 8.04 -7.72
CA ARG A 43 14.99 8.24 -6.94
C ARG A 43 14.92 9.51 -6.08
N GLU A 44 14.35 10.58 -6.61
CA GLU A 44 14.08 11.81 -5.89
C GLU A 44 13.00 11.60 -4.82
N GLU A 45 11.93 10.84 -5.10
CA GLU A 45 10.91 10.50 -4.11
C GLU A 45 11.45 9.59 -3.00
N ALA A 46 12.25 8.56 -3.34
CA ALA A 46 12.89 7.70 -2.37
C ALA A 46 13.86 8.47 -1.46
N SER A 47 14.62 9.42 -2.02
CA SER A 47 15.51 10.27 -1.22
C SER A 47 14.73 11.24 -0.32
N ARG A 48 13.60 11.79 -0.78
CA ARG A 48 12.67 12.58 0.03
C ARG A 48 12.05 11.76 1.17
N ALA A 49 11.65 10.52 0.91
CA ALA A 49 11.16 9.61 1.93
C ALA A 49 12.25 9.24 2.95
N ALA A 50 13.48 8.97 2.50
CA ALA A 50 14.60 8.69 3.38
C ALA A 50 14.98 9.89 4.26
N ALA A 51 14.98 11.09 3.69
CA ALA A 51 15.19 12.33 4.44
C ALA A 51 14.09 12.57 5.49
N PHE A 52 12.83 12.27 5.13
CA PHE A 52 11.71 12.31 6.07
C PHE A 52 11.88 11.31 7.23
N LEU A 53 12.27 10.07 6.95
CA LEU A 53 12.54 9.08 7.98
C LEU A 53 13.67 9.52 8.92
N ARG A 54 14.73 10.15 8.40
CA ARG A 54 15.81 10.74 9.21
C ARG A 54 15.35 11.93 10.04
N SER A 55 14.36 12.69 9.57
CA SER A 55 13.81 13.84 10.30
C SER A 55 12.98 13.43 11.53
N MET A 56 12.56 12.16 11.62
CA MET A 56 11.94 11.63 12.84
C MET A 56 12.99 11.37 13.92
N HIS A 57 13.41 12.44 14.61
CA HIS A 57 14.39 12.40 15.69
C HIS A 57 13.85 11.83 17.02
N SER A 58 12.54 11.55 17.11
CA SER A 58 11.91 11.01 18.31
C SER A 58 12.07 9.49 18.38
N SER A 59 12.91 9.02 19.30
CA SER A 59 13.08 7.57 19.57
C SER A 59 11.75 6.88 19.88
N PHE A 60 10.81 7.59 20.52
CA PHE A 60 9.48 7.07 20.82
C PHE A 60 8.69 6.74 19.54
N LEU A 61 8.68 7.64 18.55
CA LEU A 61 7.99 7.43 17.28
C LEU A 61 8.60 6.26 16.50
N TRP A 62 9.92 6.10 16.56
CA TRP A 62 10.61 4.97 15.98
C TRP A 62 10.20 3.64 16.60
N TRP A 63 10.15 3.55 17.94
CA TRP A 63 9.69 2.35 18.63
C TRP A 63 8.23 2.03 18.33
N MET A 64 7.36 3.04 18.25
CA MET A 64 5.96 2.85 17.86
C MET A 64 5.83 2.33 16.43
N LEU A 65 6.58 2.89 15.49
CA LEU A 65 6.59 2.45 14.09
C LEU A 65 7.12 1.01 13.97
N LEU A 66 8.20 0.68 14.69
CA LEU A 66 8.74 -0.67 14.71
C LEU A 66 7.74 -1.66 15.29
N ALA A 67 7.11 -1.34 16.42
CA ALA A 67 6.08 -2.18 17.04
C ALA A 67 4.90 -2.43 16.07
N TYR A 68 4.48 -1.40 15.35
CA TYR A 68 3.46 -1.53 14.33
C TYR A 68 3.89 -2.46 13.17
N VAL A 69 5.10 -2.28 12.64
CA VAL A 69 5.62 -3.13 11.55
C VAL A 69 5.71 -4.60 12.00
N LEU A 70 6.25 -4.84 13.20
CA LEU A 70 6.31 -6.18 13.78
C LEU A 70 4.92 -6.80 13.96
N THR A 71 3.93 -5.99 14.36
CA THR A 71 2.53 -6.42 14.45
C THR A 71 1.97 -6.86 13.10
N GLY A 72 2.21 -6.08 12.05
CA GLY A 72 1.76 -6.41 10.70
C GLY A 72 2.43 -7.66 10.14
N VAL A 73 3.74 -7.81 10.34
CA VAL A 73 4.49 -9.01 9.94
C VAL A 73 3.97 -10.24 10.67
N ALA A 74 3.84 -10.18 12.00
CA ALA A 74 3.33 -11.29 12.80
C ALA A 74 1.91 -11.68 12.39
N GLY A 75 1.00 -10.71 12.24
CA GLY A 75 -0.38 -10.97 11.82
C GLY A 75 -0.47 -11.60 10.44
N THR A 76 0.35 -11.13 9.48
CA THR A 76 0.40 -11.69 8.12
C THR A 76 0.97 -13.11 8.13
N LEU A 77 2.01 -13.38 8.92
CA LEU A 77 2.58 -14.73 9.06
C LEU A 77 1.61 -15.70 9.73
N ILE A 78 0.85 -15.25 10.73
CA ILE A 78 -0.19 -16.07 11.38
C ILE A 78 -1.30 -16.40 10.37
N ALA A 79 -1.75 -15.43 9.58
CA ALA A 79 -2.75 -15.67 8.54
C ALA A 79 -2.25 -16.66 7.47
N LEU A 80 -1.01 -16.48 7.01
CA LEU A 80 -0.39 -17.35 6.02
C LEU A 80 -0.17 -18.78 6.55
N GLY A 81 0.42 -18.91 7.75
CA GLY A 81 0.72 -20.19 8.37
C GLY A 81 -0.52 -20.94 8.87
N GLY A 82 -1.59 -20.22 9.20
CA GLY A 82 -2.90 -20.79 9.56
C GLY A 82 -3.77 -21.18 8.36
N GLY A 83 -3.28 -21.01 7.12
CA GLY A 83 -4.00 -21.42 5.91
C GLY A 83 -5.20 -20.54 5.57
N LEU A 84 -5.22 -19.28 6.01
CA LEU A 84 -6.28 -18.35 5.62
C LEU A 84 -6.14 -17.97 4.15
N THR A 85 -7.18 -18.24 3.37
CA THR A 85 -7.25 -17.89 1.95
C THR A 85 -7.19 -16.37 1.71
N ASP A 86 -7.54 -15.55 2.70
CA ASP A 86 -7.54 -14.09 2.67
C ASP A 86 -6.32 -13.45 3.36
N TRP A 87 -5.18 -14.14 3.39
CA TRP A 87 -3.93 -13.55 3.91
C TRP A 87 -3.56 -12.23 3.20
N TYR A 88 -3.91 -12.08 1.91
CA TYR A 88 -3.69 -10.85 1.15
C TYR A 88 -4.52 -9.67 1.69
N MET A 89 -5.72 -9.93 2.24
CA MET A 89 -6.56 -8.92 2.89
C MET A 89 -5.88 -8.40 4.16
N HIS A 90 -5.24 -9.29 4.93
CA HIS A 90 -4.48 -8.92 6.11
C HIS A 90 -3.27 -8.06 5.74
N LEU A 91 -2.53 -8.44 4.69
CA LEU A 91 -1.43 -7.63 4.18
C LEU A 91 -1.91 -6.23 3.73
N ALA A 92 -2.98 -6.16 2.94
CA ALA A 92 -3.54 -4.89 2.45
C ALA A 92 -3.99 -3.99 3.61
N MET A 93 -4.65 -4.56 4.62
CA MET A 93 -5.03 -3.85 5.84
C MET A 93 -3.82 -3.20 6.52
N TYR A 94 -2.74 -3.96 6.74
CA TYR A 94 -1.54 -3.40 7.38
C TYR A 94 -0.84 -2.34 6.53
N VAL A 95 -0.88 -2.46 5.20
CA VAL A 95 -0.36 -1.43 4.30
C VAL A 95 -1.16 -0.14 4.42
N VAL A 96 -2.50 -0.22 4.41
CA VAL A 96 -3.38 0.94 4.55
C VAL A 96 -3.12 1.66 5.87
N ILE A 97 -3.16 0.95 6.99
CA ILE A 97 -2.91 1.56 8.32
C ILE A 97 -1.50 2.17 8.38
N PHE A 98 -0.48 1.49 7.82
CA PHE A 98 0.88 2.03 7.76
C PHE A 98 0.94 3.37 7.03
N SER A 99 0.30 3.47 5.86
CA SER A 99 0.22 4.72 5.09
C SER A 99 -0.41 5.85 5.91
N PHE A 100 -1.48 5.57 6.66
CA PHE A 100 -2.12 6.55 7.53
C PHE A 100 -1.24 6.97 8.72
N ILE A 101 -0.47 6.04 9.30
CA ILE A 101 0.54 6.36 10.32
C ILE A 101 1.60 7.31 9.73
N ILE A 102 2.11 7.03 8.53
CA ILE A 102 3.09 7.89 7.86
C ILE A 102 2.51 9.28 7.54
N ILE A 103 1.27 9.35 7.05
CA ILE A 103 0.58 10.63 6.81
C ILE A 103 0.40 11.40 8.11
N TYR A 104 -0.04 10.73 9.18
CA TYR A 104 -0.16 11.33 10.51
C TYR A 104 1.17 11.92 10.98
N LEU A 105 2.27 11.16 10.87
CA LEU A 105 3.61 11.63 11.22
C LEU A 105 4.03 12.84 10.39
N LYS A 106 3.76 12.84 9.09
CA LYS A 106 4.08 13.95 8.20
C LYS A 106 3.31 15.22 8.57
N VAL A 107 2.02 15.09 8.81
CA VAL A 107 1.16 16.19 9.26
C VAL A 107 1.62 16.69 10.64
N HIS A 108 2.07 15.78 11.50
CA HIS A 108 2.58 16.11 12.81
C HIS A 108 3.81 17.03 12.72
N LEU A 109 4.77 16.71 11.85
CA LEU A 109 5.96 17.54 11.61
C LEU A 109 5.63 18.91 10.99
N GLN A 110 4.54 19.02 10.24
CA GLN A 110 4.12 20.29 9.61
C GLN A 110 3.38 21.25 10.56
N ALA A 111 3.23 20.90 11.84
CA ALA A 111 2.69 21.76 12.91
C ALA A 111 1.26 22.31 12.70
N ARG A 112 0.50 21.83 11.71
CA ARG A 112 -0.89 22.24 11.43
C ARG A 112 -1.87 21.57 12.41
N ARG A 113 -2.36 22.33 13.39
CA ARG A 113 -3.15 21.80 14.54
C ARG A 113 -4.42 21.04 14.13
N LEU A 114 -5.26 21.61 13.27
CA LEU A 114 -6.53 21.00 12.84
C LEU A 114 -6.31 19.74 12.01
N VAL A 115 -5.40 19.82 11.03
CA VAL A 115 -5.07 18.70 10.14
C VAL A 115 -4.51 17.53 10.96
N ARG A 116 -3.67 17.81 11.97
CA ARG A 116 -3.13 16.80 12.88
C ARG A 116 -4.22 16.06 13.65
N ALA A 117 -5.18 16.79 14.22
CA ALA A 117 -6.29 16.19 14.96
C ALA A 117 -7.15 15.30 14.05
N PHE A 118 -7.47 15.79 12.85
CA PHE A 118 -8.24 15.04 11.86
C PHE A 118 -7.55 13.72 11.49
N TYR A 119 -6.28 13.77 11.05
CA TYR A 119 -5.55 12.55 10.68
C TYR A 119 -5.30 11.62 11.88
N GLY A 120 -5.06 12.17 13.08
CA GLY A 120 -4.96 11.36 14.30
C GLY A 120 -6.23 10.57 14.58
N LEU A 121 -7.40 11.23 14.50
CA LEU A 121 -8.70 10.58 14.68
C LEU A 121 -8.96 9.52 13.60
N VAL A 122 -8.67 9.81 12.33
CA VAL A 122 -8.83 8.85 11.24
C VAL A 122 -7.93 7.62 11.45
N THR A 123 -6.66 7.82 11.82
CA THR A 123 -5.74 6.71 12.10
C THR A 123 -6.22 5.86 13.28
N LEU A 124 -6.72 6.48 14.35
CA LEU A 124 -7.27 5.76 15.50
C LEU A 124 -8.55 4.98 15.15
N ALA A 125 -9.43 5.59 14.36
CA ALA A 125 -10.64 4.94 13.87
C ALA A 125 -10.29 3.72 13.01
N LEU A 126 -9.29 3.83 12.13
CA LEU A 126 -8.80 2.70 11.33
C LEU A 126 -8.20 1.60 12.19
N LEU A 127 -7.34 1.94 13.16
CA LEU A 127 -6.75 0.96 14.09
C LEU A 127 -7.84 0.21 14.87
N GLY A 128 -8.83 0.94 15.40
CA GLY A 128 -9.96 0.35 16.11
C GLY A 128 -10.85 -0.52 15.21
N PHE A 129 -11.19 -0.01 14.01
CA PHE A 129 -11.98 -0.75 13.03
C PHE A 129 -11.29 -2.05 12.63
N PHE A 130 -10.00 -2.04 12.34
CA PHE A 130 -9.28 -3.23 11.93
C PHE A 130 -8.98 -4.20 13.08
N ALA A 131 -8.75 -3.69 14.29
CA ALA A 131 -8.71 -4.54 15.48
C ALA A 131 -10.06 -5.25 15.69
N TRP A 132 -11.19 -4.56 15.50
CA TRP A 132 -12.52 -5.15 15.55
C TRP A 132 -12.72 -6.20 14.44
N VAL A 133 -12.30 -5.91 13.21
CA VAL A 133 -12.34 -6.87 12.09
C VAL A 133 -11.58 -8.16 12.45
N LEU A 134 -10.38 -8.05 13.01
CA LEU A 134 -9.60 -9.22 13.43
C LEU A 134 -10.27 -10.06 14.52
N VAL A 135 -11.06 -9.43 15.41
CA VAL A 135 -11.72 -10.12 16.52
C VAL A 135 -13.06 -10.72 16.11
N GLU A 136 -13.89 -9.98 15.37
CA GLU A 136 -15.28 -10.38 15.07
C GLU A 136 -15.50 -10.93 13.66
N LEU A 137 -14.68 -10.52 12.69
CA LEU A 137 -14.83 -10.87 11.28
C LEU A 137 -13.80 -11.89 10.79
N VAL A 138 -13.00 -12.48 11.68
CA VAL A 138 -12.11 -13.62 11.39
C VAL A 138 -12.44 -14.95 12.12
N PRO A 139 -13.38 -15.05 13.09
CA PRO A 139 -13.79 -16.34 13.65
C PRO A 139 -14.26 -17.35 12.59
N ALA A 140 -14.25 -18.63 12.98
CA ALA A 140 -14.74 -19.72 12.13
C ALA A 140 -16.16 -19.43 11.60
N ARG A 141 -16.29 -19.40 10.28
CA ARG A 141 -17.56 -19.24 9.58
C ARG A 141 -17.52 -19.99 8.26
N LEU A 142 -18.70 -20.31 7.75
CA LEU A 142 -18.87 -20.78 6.39
C LEU A 142 -18.65 -19.60 5.44
N VAL A 143 -17.69 -19.74 4.53
CA VAL A 143 -17.40 -18.76 3.49
C VAL A 143 -17.66 -19.43 2.15
N VAL A 144 -18.31 -18.72 1.22
CA VAL A 144 -18.48 -19.20 -0.16
C VAL A 144 -17.26 -18.78 -0.95
N ILE A 145 -16.49 -19.75 -1.46
CA ILE A 145 -15.36 -19.56 -2.35
C ILE A 145 -15.65 -20.39 -3.59
N ASP A 146 -15.66 -19.77 -4.77
CA ASP A 146 -15.92 -20.44 -6.06
C ASP A 146 -17.19 -21.31 -6.08
N ALA A 147 -18.28 -20.79 -5.50
CA ALA A 147 -19.58 -21.45 -5.32
C ALA A 147 -19.60 -22.67 -4.36
N GLU A 148 -18.49 -22.98 -3.69
CA GLU A 148 -18.40 -24.00 -2.65
C GLU A 148 -18.40 -23.38 -1.25
N GLN A 149 -19.09 -24.02 -0.30
CA GLN A 149 -19.04 -23.62 1.11
C GLN A 149 -17.82 -24.24 1.78
N VAL A 150 -16.85 -23.41 2.12
CA VAL A 150 -15.63 -23.82 2.84
C VAL A 150 -15.72 -23.33 4.27
N LEU A 151 -15.49 -24.24 5.23
CA LEU A 151 -15.36 -23.86 6.64
C LEU A 151 -14.00 -23.20 6.85
N ARG A 152 -14.00 -21.89 7.12
CA ARG A 152 -12.78 -21.19 7.52
C ARG A 152 -12.37 -21.66 8.93
N PRO A 153 -11.09 -22.05 9.16
CA PRO A 153 -10.61 -22.38 10.50
C PRO A 153 -10.57 -21.13 11.39
N ASP A 154 -10.91 -21.28 12.67
CA ASP A 154 -10.70 -20.22 13.66
C ASP A 154 -9.21 -20.07 13.95
N LEU A 155 -8.72 -18.83 13.92
CA LEU A 155 -7.33 -18.51 14.25
C LEU A 155 -7.28 -17.60 15.49
N PRO A 156 -7.38 -18.18 16.70
CA PRO A 156 -7.39 -17.40 17.95
C PRO A 156 -6.10 -16.59 18.16
N LEU A 157 -5.00 -16.99 17.51
CA LEU A 157 -3.73 -16.26 17.50
C LEU A 157 -3.83 -14.87 16.86
N LEU A 158 -4.83 -14.58 16.02
CA LEU A 158 -5.06 -13.24 15.45
C LEU A 158 -5.54 -12.21 16.48
N ARG A 159 -5.91 -12.66 17.69
CA ARG A 159 -6.15 -11.73 18.82
C ARG A 159 -4.88 -11.00 19.23
N VAL A 160 -3.70 -11.62 19.06
CA VAL A 160 -2.41 -10.99 19.39
C VAL A 160 -2.17 -9.73 18.55
N PRO A 161 -2.20 -9.78 17.20
CA PRO A 161 -2.06 -8.56 16.40
C PRO A 161 -3.21 -7.58 16.61
N ALA A 162 -4.44 -8.03 16.89
CA ALA A 162 -5.55 -7.12 17.23
C ALA A 162 -5.26 -6.30 18.49
N LEU A 163 -4.81 -6.95 19.57
CA LEU A 163 -4.41 -6.28 20.81
C LEU A 163 -3.21 -5.33 20.59
N ALA A 164 -2.25 -5.74 19.77
CA ALA A 164 -1.11 -4.91 19.43
C ALA A 164 -1.52 -3.65 18.63
N LEU A 165 -2.49 -3.74 17.71
CA LEU A 165 -3.06 -2.57 17.03
C LEU A 165 -3.72 -1.60 18.01
N VAL A 166 -4.48 -2.13 18.98
CA VAL A 166 -5.08 -1.30 20.05
C VAL A 166 -4.00 -0.62 20.88
N ALA A 167 -2.93 -1.34 21.24
CA ALA A 167 -1.80 -0.80 21.98
C ALA A 167 -1.07 0.31 21.20
N VAL A 168 -0.88 0.13 19.88
CA VAL A 168 -0.33 1.17 18.99
C VAL A 168 -1.24 2.40 18.96
N GLY A 169 -2.56 2.21 18.90
CA GLY A 169 -3.53 3.31 18.98
C GLY A 169 -3.45 4.07 20.30
N ALA A 170 -3.36 3.35 21.42
CA ALA A 170 -3.18 3.94 22.75
C ALA A 170 -1.85 4.71 22.85
N ALA A 171 -0.76 4.16 22.30
CA ALA A 171 0.54 4.83 22.25
C ALA A 171 0.50 6.11 21.41
N LEU A 172 -0.25 6.11 20.29
CA LEU A 172 -0.44 7.28 19.44
C LEU A 172 -1.26 8.37 20.15
N LEU A 173 -2.29 7.99 20.90
CA LEU A 173 -3.05 8.89 21.77
C LEU A 173 -2.18 9.49 22.87
N PHE A 174 -1.38 8.65 23.54
CA PHE A 174 -0.45 9.11 24.58
C PHE A 174 0.57 10.11 24.02
N HIS A 175 1.15 9.79 22.86
CA HIS A 175 2.05 10.69 22.15
C HIS A 175 1.40 12.04 21.82
N TRP A 176 0.16 12.00 21.34
CA TRP A 176 -0.60 13.20 21.04
C TRP A 176 -0.84 14.04 22.31
N ALA A 177 -1.29 13.41 23.41
CA ALA A 177 -1.56 14.08 24.68
C ALA A 177 -0.31 14.75 25.28
N VAL A 178 0.82 14.03 25.27
CA VAL A 178 2.13 14.54 25.71
C VAL A 178 2.51 15.77 24.90
N LEU A 179 2.44 15.70 23.56
CA LEU A 179 2.85 16.80 22.70
C LEU A 179 1.89 17.99 22.70
N THR A 180 0.60 17.79 22.97
CA THR A 180 -0.33 18.91 23.17
C THR A 180 -0.07 19.65 24.48
N ARG A 181 0.41 18.94 25.52
CA ARG A 181 0.65 19.53 26.83
C ARG A 181 1.88 20.42 26.86
N PHE A 182 2.99 19.98 26.25
CA PHE A 182 4.26 20.72 26.28
C PHE A 182 4.35 21.89 25.30
N ARG A 183 3.42 22.00 24.33
CA ARG A 183 3.43 23.06 23.32
C ARG A 183 2.60 24.30 23.73
N HIS A 184 2.08 24.32 24.96
CA HIS A 184 1.43 25.50 25.54
C HIS A 184 2.37 26.35 26.39
N ASP A 185 3.59 25.87 26.63
CA ASP A 185 4.60 26.54 27.47
C ASP A 185 5.67 27.30 26.65
N GLU A 186 5.51 27.38 25.32
CA GLU A 186 6.30 28.18 24.37
C GLU A 186 5.40 29.15 23.59
#